data_AF-A0A0U3P3I5-F1
#
_entry.id   AF-A0A0U3P3I5-F1
#
_cell.length_a   1.000
_cell.length_b   1.000
_cell.length_c   1.000
_cell.angle_alpha   90.00
_cell.angle_beta   90.00
_cell.angle_gamma   90.00
#
_symmetry.space_group_name_H-M   'P 1'
#
loop_
_entity.id
_entity.type
_entity.pdbx_description
1 polymer ?
#
loop_
_entity_poly.entity_id
_entity_poly.type
_entity_poly.pdbx_seq_one_letter_code
_entity_poly.pdbx_strand_id
1 'polypeptide(L)'
;MSVHEELAHARHALDDLVRAVERLQIPRGNDPDVRRVRVDTDHLREDLDLLRQSMAAEESPADPAQPQIVFIPRTPYDPSMWADCEDEGIGSRHGPERRQARPARRLPRRA
;
A
#
# COMPACT_ATOMS: atom_id res chain seq x y z
N MET A 1 -34.65 2.67 3.71
CA MET A 1 -33.89 3.84 3.25
C MET A 1 -33.23 3.44 1.93
N SER A 2 -33.01 4.39 1.03
CA SER A 2 -32.24 4.14 -0.20
C SER A 2 -30.77 3.95 0.15
N VAL A 3 -30.02 3.14 -0.62
CA VAL A 3 -28.57 2.97 -0.42
C VAL A 3 -27.84 4.32 -0.48
N HIS A 4 -28.33 5.25 -1.30
CA HIS A 4 -27.83 6.62 -1.36
C HIS A 4 -28.06 7.41 -0.05
N GLU A 5 -29.20 7.22 0.59
CA GLU A 5 -29.51 7.86 1.88
C GLU A 5 -28.62 7.28 2.98
N GLU A 6 -28.40 5.97 2.98
CA GLU A 6 -27.49 5.30 3.91
C GLU A 6 -26.06 5.76 3.74
N LEU A 7 -25.58 5.94 2.50
CA LEU A 7 -24.25 6.48 2.22
C LEU A 7 -24.12 7.95 2.65
N ALA A 8 -25.14 8.78 2.40
CA ALA A 8 -25.16 10.15 2.89
C ALA A 8 -25.14 10.20 4.43
N HIS A 9 -25.88 9.30 5.07
CA HIS A 9 -25.88 9.17 6.53
C HIS A 9 -24.50 8.75 7.07
N ALA A 10 -23.85 7.77 6.44
CA ALA A 10 -22.51 7.32 6.82
C ALA A 10 -21.46 8.45 6.70
N ARG A 11 -21.53 9.26 5.64
CA ARG A 11 -20.64 10.43 5.46
C ARG A 11 -20.85 11.48 6.54
N HIS A 12 -22.10 11.79 6.88
CA HIS A 12 -22.40 12.72 7.98
C HIS A 12 -21.88 12.20 9.32
N ALA A 13 -22.08 10.92 9.62
CA ALA A 13 -21.54 10.31 10.84
C ALA A 13 -20.00 10.36 10.88
N LEU A 14 -19.33 10.15 9.74
CA LEU A 14 -17.87 10.28 9.64
C LEU A 14 -17.41 11.73 9.86
N ASP A 15 -18.11 12.72 9.30
CA ASP A 15 -17.76 14.13 9.53
C ASP A 15 -17.92 14.53 11.00
N ASP A 16 -18.95 14.02 11.67
CA ASP A 16 -19.13 14.21 13.11
C ASP A 16 -18.01 13.54 13.93
N LEU A 17 -17.58 12.34 13.52
CA LEU A 17 -16.45 11.64 14.12
C LEU A 17 -15.15 12.44 13.95
N VAL A 18 -14.87 12.96 12.75
CA VAL A 18 -13.68 13.79 12.49
C VAL A 18 -13.67 15.01 13.38
N ARG A 19 -14.80 15.72 13.49
CA ARG A 19 -14.94 16.86 14.42
C ARG A 19 -14.71 16.45 15.88
N ALA A 20 -15.16 15.26 16.28
CA ALA A 20 -14.93 14.74 17.63
C ALA A 20 -13.45 14.44 17.90
N VAL A 21 -12.75 13.88 16.91
CA VAL A 21 -11.31 13.58 16.99
C VAL A 21 -10.48 14.86 17.04
N GLU A 22 -10.83 15.89 16.26
CA GLU A 22 -10.19 17.21 16.33
C GLU A 22 -10.34 17.84 17.72
N ARG A 23 -11.53 17.75 18.33
CA ARG A 23 -11.75 18.21 19.71
C ARG A 23 -10.93 17.42 20.74
N LEU A 24 -10.73 16.11 20.53
CA LEU A 24 -9.90 15.27 21.39
C LEU A 24 -8.41 15.59 21.25
N GLN A 25 -7.97 16.08 20.09
CA GLN A 25 -6.58 16.48 19.86
C GLN A 25 -6.17 17.69 20.71
N ILE A 26 -7.10 18.62 20.98
CA ILE A 26 -6.83 19.84 21.77
C ILE A 26 -6.22 19.51 23.15
N PRO A 27 -6.84 18.67 23.99
CA PRO A 27 -6.28 18.31 25.30
C PRO A 27 -5.15 17.27 25.24
N ARG A 28 -5.11 16.40 24.21
CA ARG A 28 -4.16 15.27 24.13
C ARG A 28 -2.85 15.61 23.42
N GLY A 29 -2.80 16.69 22.65
CA GLY A 29 -1.61 17.08 21.91
C GLY A 29 -1.24 16.08 20.81
N ASN A 30 0.06 15.87 20.59
CA ASN A 30 0.60 14.97 19.56
C ASN A 30 0.63 13.50 20.01
N ASP A 31 -0.51 13.01 20.49
CA ASP A 31 -0.67 11.62 20.92
C ASP A 31 -0.70 10.69 19.69
N PRO A 32 0.08 9.59 19.70
CA PRO A 32 0.17 8.69 18.55
C PRO A 32 -1.15 7.99 18.22
N ASP A 33 -2.00 7.73 19.21
CA ASP A 33 -3.30 7.09 19.00
C ASP A 33 -4.28 8.09 18.37
N VAL A 34 -4.29 9.34 18.82
CA VAL A 34 -5.08 10.41 18.19
C VAL A 34 -4.65 10.62 16.73
N ARG A 35 -3.34 10.61 16.46
CA ARG A 35 -2.83 10.68 15.08
C ARG A 35 -3.30 9.50 14.23
N ARG A 36 -3.30 8.29 14.77
CA ARG A 36 -3.78 7.10 14.06
C ARG A 36 -5.25 7.23 13.70
N VAL A 37 -6.09 7.58 14.67
CA VAL A 37 -7.52 7.75 14.43
C VAL A 37 -7.79 8.82 13.37
N ARG A 38 -7.03 9.93 13.37
CA ARG A 38 -7.16 10.95 12.30
C ARG A 38 -6.85 10.40 10.92
N VAL A 39 -5.73 9.70 10.77
CA VAL A 39 -5.35 9.05 9.50
C VAL A 39 -6.41 8.04 9.07
N ASP A 40 -6.93 7.24 10.00
CA ASP A 40 -7.98 6.25 9.71
C ASP A 40 -9.28 6.93 9.25
N THR A 41 -9.67 8.05 9.87
CA THR A 41 -10.86 8.81 9.42
C THR A 41 -10.68 9.47 8.06
N ASP A 42 -9.45 9.87 7.71
CA ASP A 42 -9.15 10.41 6.39
C ASP A 42 -9.21 9.31 5.32
N HIS A 43 -8.62 8.14 5.58
CA HIS A 43 -8.75 6.97 4.70
C HIS A 43 -10.22 6.53 4.54
N LEU A 44 -11.00 6.47 5.62
CA LEU A 44 -12.42 6.12 5.53
C LEU A 44 -13.22 7.11 4.67
N ARG A 45 -12.84 8.38 4.65
CA ARG A 45 -13.49 9.38 3.78
C ARG A 45 -13.21 9.07 2.31
N GLU A 46 -11.97 8.75 1.98
CA GLU A 46 -11.57 8.33 0.63
C GLU A 46 -12.31 7.06 0.21
N ASP A 47 -12.38 6.05 1.09
CA ASP A 47 -13.08 4.80 0.83
C ASP A 47 -14.58 5.00 0.57
N LEU A 48 -15.25 5.89 1.32
CA LEU A 48 -16.66 6.22 1.09
C LEU A 48 -16.88 6.97 -0.23
N ASP A 49 -15.95 7.83 -0.63
CA ASP A 49 -16.02 8.51 -1.92
C ASP A 49 -15.79 7.53 -3.09
N LEU A 50 -14.91 6.54 -2.93
CA LEU A 50 -14.72 5.44 -3.89
C LEU A 50 -15.98 4.57 -3.99
N LEU A 51 -16.58 4.21 -2.85
CA LEU A 51 -17.83 3.44 -2.83
C LEU A 51 -18.97 4.18 -3.53
N ARG A 52 -19.06 5.51 -3.36
CA ARG A 52 -20.02 6.33 -4.09
C ARG A 52 -19.81 6.26 -5.60
N GLN A 53 -18.56 6.31 -6.04
CA GLN A 53 -18.20 6.27 -7.45
C GLN A 53 -18.51 4.91 -8.07
N SER A 54 -18.23 3.81 -7.36
CA SER A 54 -18.56 2.46 -7.85
C SER A 54 -20.07 2.29 -8.02
N MET A 55 -20.88 2.76 -7.07
CA MET A 55 -22.33 2.72 -7.19
C MET A 55 -22.86 3.56 -8.35
N ALA A 56 -22.33 4.77 -8.55
CA ALA A 56 -22.71 5.62 -9.68
C ALA A 56 -22.34 4.99 -11.04
N ALA A 57 -21.26 4.20 -11.09
CA ALA A 57 -20.86 3.45 -12.27
C ALA A 57 -21.81 2.27 -12.57
N GLU A 58 -22.39 1.64 -11.55
CA GLU A 58 -23.40 0.58 -11.70
C GLU A 58 -24.76 1.10 -12.18
N GLU A 59 -25.12 2.34 -11.83
CA GLU A 59 -26.39 2.97 -12.22
C GLU A 59 -26.37 3.61 -13.61
N SER A 60 -25.18 3.91 -14.16
CA SER A 60 -25.10 4.23 -15.58
C SER A 60 -25.50 3.00 -16.38
N PRO A 61 -26.37 3.14 -17.42
CA PRO A 61 -26.65 2.05 -18.32
C PRO A 61 -25.33 1.70 -19.02
N ALA A 62 -24.64 0.70 -18.49
CA ALA A 62 -23.48 0.14 -19.12
C ALA A 62 -23.92 -0.31 -20.51
N ASP A 63 -23.31 0.25 -21.55
CA ASP A 63 -23.16 -0.49 -22.79
C ASP A 63 -22.64 -1.88 -22.38
N PRO A 64 -23.26 -3.01 -22.78
CA PRO A 64 -22.82 -4.35 -22.40
C PRO A 64 -21.47 -4.73 -23.04
N ALA A 65 -20.55 -3.77 -23.14
CA ALA A 65 -19.13 -3.98 -23.30
C ALA A 65 -18.67 -4.84 -22.14
N GLN A 66 -18.60 -6.14 -22.43
CA GLN A 66 -18.06 -7.19 -21.59
C GLN A 66 -16.81 -6.66 -20.88
N PRO A 67 -16.59 -6.98 -19.59
CA PRO A 67 -15.37 -6.61 -18.90
C PRO A 67 -14.19 -6.95 -19.81
N GLN A 68 -13.34 -5.98 -20.14
CA GLN A 68 -12.18 -6.22 -20.98
C GLN A 68 -11.31 -7.25 -20.27
N ILE A 69 -11.42 -8.51 -20.69
CA ILE A 69 -10.58 -9.59 -20.19
C ILE A 69 -9.20 -9.35 -20.79
N VAL A 70 -8.31 -8.76 -20.01
CA VAL A 70 -6.90 -8.63 -20.38
C VAL A 70 -6.21 -9.94 -20.05
N PHE A 71 -5.82 -10.70 -21.07
CA PHE A 71 -5.04 -11.92 -20.89
C PHE A 71 -3.61 -11.54 -20.49
N ILE A 72 -3.22 -11.83 -19.25
CA ILE A 72 -1.84 -11.65 -18.78
C ILE A 72 -1.03 -12.89 -19.20
N PRO A 73 -0.01 -12.74 -20.07
CA PRO A 73 0.82 -13.87 -20.48
C PRO A 73 1.56 -14.48 -19.29
N ARG A 74 1.66 -15.82 -19.26
CA ARG A 74 2.53 -16.54 -18.31
C ARG A 74 4.00 -16.56 -18.73
N THR A 75 4.36 -15.85 -19.80
CA THR A 75 5.74 -15.74 -20.27
C THR A 75 6.56 -15.04 -19.18
N PRO A 76 7.65 -15.67 -18.68
CA PRO A 76 8.55 -14.99 -17.75
C PRO A 76 9.03 -13.67 -18.34
N TYR A 77 9.13 -12.64 -17.50
CA TYR A 77 9.75 -11.38 -17.93
C TYR A 77 11.21 -11.62 -18.32
N ASP A 78 11.69 -10.85 -19.29
CA ASP A 78 13.11 -10.86 -19.66
C ASP A 78 13.94 -10.39 -18.45
N PRO A 79 14.90 -11.21 -17.95
CA PRO A 79 15.77 -10.82 -16.84
C PRO A 79 16.56 -9.54 -17.11
N SER A 80 16.81 -9.19 -18.39
CA SER A 80 17.50 -7.96 -18.77
C SER A 80 16.77 -6.69 -18.34
N MET A 81 15.43 -6.75 -18.14
CA MET A 81 14.64 -5.62 -17.63
C MET A 81 15.06 -5.18 -16.22
N TRP A 82 15.74 -6.05 -15.48
CA TRP A 82 16.16 -5.83 -14.10
C TRP A 82 17.68 -5.72 -13.94
N ALA A 83 18.44 -5.72 -15.04
CA ALA A 83 19.91 -5.77 -15.01
C ALA A 83 20.56 -4.56 -14.34
N ASP A 84 19.93 -3.39 -14.46
CA ASP A 84 20.39 -2.14 -13.85
C ASP A 84 19.62 -1.77 -12.57
N CYS A 85 18.71 -2.65 -12.12
CA CYS A 85 17.99 -2.44 -10.87
C CYS A 85 18.94 -2.68 -9.70
N GLU A 86 19.13 -1.69 -8.84
CA GLU A 86 19.91 -1.87 -7.61
C GLU A 86 19.21 -2.92 -6.74
N ASP A 87 20.00 -3.88 -6.23
CA ASP A 87 19.51 -4.80 -5.20
C ASP A 87 19.32 -4.00 -3.90
N GLU A 88 18.06 -3.71 -3.57
CA GLU A 88 17.66 -3.02 -2.34
C GLU A 88 18.07 -3.84 -1.07
N GLY A 89 18.58 -5.06 -1.24
CA GLY A 89 19.19 -5.86 -0.17
C GLY A 89 18.17 -6.41 0.81
N ILE A 90 16.89 -6.47 0.43
CA ILE A 90 15.81 -6.93 1.29
C ILE A 90 15.76 -8.47 1.26
N GLY A 91 16.51 -9.11 2.15
CA GLY A 91 16.32 -10.53 2.46
C GLY A 91 17.56 -11.36 2.79
N SER A 92 18.78 -10.85 2.60
CA SER A 92 19.98 -11.62 2.93
C SER A 92 20.53 -11.22 4.32
N ARG A 93 20.61 -12.19 5.24
CA ARG A 93 21.30 -12.05 6.55
C ARG A 93 22.82 -11.92 6.43
N HIS A 94 23.37 -11.67 5.25
CA HIS A 94 24.79 -11.46 5.07
C HIS A 94 25.05 -9.98 4.80
N GLY A 95 25.42 -9.28 5.87
CA GLY A 95 26.04 -7.96 5.78
C GLY A 95 27.30 -7.99 4.90
N PRO A 96 27.85 -6.83 4.53
CA PRO A 96 28.74 -6.67 3.38
C PRO A 96 29.88 -7.69 3.43
N GLU A 97 29.95 -8.52 2.38
CA GLU A 97 31.09 -9.40 2.14
C GLU A 97 32.37 -8.55 2.23
N ARG A 98 33.17 -8.85 3.25
CA ARG A 98 34.51 -8.28 3.39
C ARG A 98 35.26 -8.65 2.11
N ARG A 99 35.45 -7.67 1.23
CA ARG A 99 36.52 -7.72 0.22
C ARG A 99 37.84 -8.00 0.94
N GLN A 100 38.31 -9.24 0.88
CA GLN A 100 39.71 -9.54 1.11
C GLN A 100 40.20 -10.47 0.01
N ALA A 101 40.72 -9.84 -1.04
CA ALA A 101 41.69 -10.48 -1.90
C ALA A 101 43.02 -10.58 -1.15
N ARG A 102 43.58 -11.79 -1.01
CA ARG A 102 45.02 -12.06 -1.26
C ARG A 102 45.31 -13.57 -1.35
N PRO A 103 46.24 -13.99 -2.23
CA PRO A 103 46.36 -15.38 -2.67
C PRO A 103 47.25 -16.25 -1.76
N ALA A 104 47.12 -17.56 -1.99
CA ALA A 104 47.65 -18.68 -1.23
C ALA A 104 49.15 -18.62 -0.90
N ARG A 105 49.48 -18.86 0.39
CA ARG A 105 50.81 -19.33 0.81
C ARG A 105 50.77 -20.84 1.00
N ARG A 106 51.41 -21.58 0.09
CA ARG A 106 51.77 -22.99 0.29
C ARG A 106 52.82 -23.06 1.41
N LEU A 107 52.63 -23.99 2.35
CA LEU A 107 53.67 -24.46 3.27
C LEU A 107 53.89 -25.96 3.05
N PRO A 108 55.14 -26.45 3.14
CA PRO A 108 55.51 -27.77 2.64
C PRO A 108 55.04 -28.90 3.56
N ARG A 109 54.62 -30.02 2.94
CA ARG A 109 54.41 -31.30 3.62
C ARG A 109 55.74 -31.80 4.19
N ARG A 110 55.79 -32.04 5.50
CA ARG A 110 56.88 -32.83 6.10
C ARG A 110 56.60 -34.33 5.88
N ALA A 111 57.71 -35.03 5.66
CA ALA A 111 57.83 -36.45 5.33
C ALA A 111 57.26 -37.38 6.39
#